data_AF-A0A964X843-F1
#
_entry.id   AF-A0A964X843-F1
#
_cell.length_a   1.000
_cell.length_b   1.000
_cell.length_c   1.000
_cell.angle_alpha   90.00
_cell.angle_beta   90.00
_cell.angle_gamma   90.00
#
_symmetry.space_group_name_H-M   'P 1'
#
loop_
_entity.id
_entity.type
_entity.pdbx_description
1 polymer ?
#
loop_
_entity_poly.entity_id
_entity_poly.type
_entity_poly.pdbx_seq_one_letter_code
_entity_poly.pdbx_strand_id
1 'polypeptide(L)' 'MNESIVRSIAQIGSDCGILTIAEGVEDAEALVTLRRYGIDYAQGFHPGRPEPLERFGR' A
#
# COMPACT_ATOMS: atom_id res chain seq x y z
N MET A 1 12.35 -5.36 -0.26
CA MET A 1 11.51 -4.94 0.89
C MET A 1 11.96 -5.71 2.12
N ASN A 2 12.15 -5.05 3.27
CA ASN A 2 12.38 -5.77 4.53
C ASN A 2 11.03 -6.10 5.16
N GLU A 3 10.58 -7.34 5.01
CA GLU A 3 9.25 -7.78 5.43
C GLU A 3 8.98 -7.57 6.92
N SER A 4 9.99 -7.72 7.76
CA SER A 4 9.86 -7.58 9.22
C SER A 4 9.53 -6.14 9.60
N ILE A 5 10.12 -5.16 8.90
CA ILE A 5 9.82 -3.74 9.15
C ILE A 5 8.39 -3.43 8.74
N VAL A 6 7.96 -3.89 7.57
CA VAL A 6 6.60 -3.62 7.06
C VAL A 6 5.54 -4.23 7.97
N ARG A 7 5.73 -5.48 8.41
CA ARG A 7 4.82 -6.13 9.37
C ARG A 7 4.75 -5.39 10.70
N SER A 8 5.89 -4.92 11.22
CA SER A 8 5.91 -4.13 12.45
C SER A 8 5.14 -2.81 12.30
N ILE A 9 5.30 -2.11 11.17
CA ILE A 9 4.57 -0.87 10.89
C ILE A 9 3.06 -1.13 10.79
N ALA A 10 2.66 -2.19 10.07
CA ALA A 10 1.25 -2.57 9.96
C ALA A 10 0.64 -2.88 11.33
N GLN A 11 1.36 -3.61 12.19
CA GLN A 11 0.92 -3.88 13.56
C GLN A 11 0.77 -2.60 14.39
N ILE A 12 1.74 -1.69 14.32
CA ILE A 12 1.68 -0.40 15.03
C ILE A 12 0.47 0.42 14.54
N GLY A 13 0.23 0.47 13.22
CA GLY A 13 -0.92 1.15 12.64
C GLY A 13 -2.24 0.59 13.18
N SER A 14 -2.39 -0.73 13.15
CA SER A 14 -3.56 -1.43 13.70
C SER A 14 -3.76 -1.13 15.20
N ASP A 15 -2.71 -1.24 16.01
CA ASP A 15 -2.78 -1.03 17.46
C ASP A 15 -3.13 0.41 17.83
N CYS A 16 -2.68 1.38 17.02
CA CYS A 16 -2.98 2.80 17.20
C CYS A 16 -4.28 3.24 16.53
N GLY A 17 -4.95 2.39 15.75
CA GLY A 17 -6.11 2.77 14.95
C GLY A 17 -5.77 3.78 13.83
N ILE A 18 -4.54 3.72 13.31
CA ILE A 18 -4.02 4.58 12.23
C ILE A 18 -3.94 3.78 10.93
N LEU A 19 -4.47 4.35 9.86
CA LEU A 19 -4.41 3.76 8.52
C LEU A 19 -3.01 3.89 7.92
N THR A 20 -2.57 2.85 7.22
CA THR A 20 -1.25 2.73 6.61
C THR A 20 -1.33 2.77 5.08
N ILE A 21 -0.35 3.40 4.44
CA ILE A 21 -0.20 3.40 2.99
C ILE A 21 1.20 2.96 2.60
N ALA A 22 1.29 2.03 1.65
CA ALA A 22 2.53 1.68 0.99
C ALA A 22 2.62 2.38 -0.37
N GLU A 23 3.64 3.22 -0.54
CA GLU A 23 3.91 3.95 -1.79
C GLU A 23 4.97 3.23 -2.64
N GLY A 24 4.92 3.44 -3.96
CA GLY A 24 5.86 2.85 -4.91
C GLY A 24 5.55 1.39 -5.28
N VAL A 25 4.28 0.97 -5.25
CA VAL A 25 3.87 -0.38 -5.65
C VAL A 25 3.84 -0.51 -7.17
N GLU A 26 4.80 -1.24 -7.74
CA GLU A 26 5.01 -1.34 -9.20
C GLU A 26 4.57 -2.68 -9.81
N ASP A 27 4.24 -3.68 -8.99
CA ASP A 27 3.79 -4.99 -9.46
C ASP A 27 2.71 -5.63 -8.57
N ALA A 28 2.10 -6.69 -9.10
CA ALA A 28 1.00 -7.41 -8.46
C ALA A 28 1.43 -8.23 -7.23
N GLU A 29 2.67 -8.73 -7.23
CA GLU A 29 3.19 -9.56 -6.15
C GLU A 29 3.41 -8.71 -4.88
N ALA A 30 3.97 -7.51 -5.05
CA ALA A 30 4.11 -6.52 -4.00
C ALA A 30 2.73 -6.14 -3.42
N LEU A 31 1.73 -5.86 -4.27
CA LEU A 31 0.38 -5.52 -3.82
C LEU A 31 -0.26 -6.64 -2.98
N VAL A 32 -0.16 -7.88 -3.44
CA VAL A 32 -0.66 -9.06 -2.71
C VAL A 32 0.06 -9.22 -1.37
N THR A 33 1.36 -9.01 -1.34
CA THR A 33 2.19 -9.13 -0.13
C THR A 33 1.83 -8.06 0.91
N LEU A 34 1.69 -6.81 0.48
CA LEU A 34 1.29 -5.69 1.35
C LEU A 34 -0.08 -5.92 1.98
N ARG A 35 -1.04 -6.41 1.19
CA ARG A 35 -2.38 -6.79 1.69
C ARG A 35 -2.31 -7.90 2.73
N ARG A 36 -1.43 -8.89 2.56
CA ARG A 36 -1.23 -9.98 3.54
C ARG A 36 -0.62 -9.48 4.86
N TYR A 37 0.17 -8.41 4.82
CA TYR A 37 0.76 -7.82 6.02
C TYR A 37 -0.20 -6.89 6.77
N GLY A 38 -1.38 -6.60 6.23
CA GLY A 38 -2.35 -5.71 6.84
C GLY A 38 -2.12 -4.23 6.52
N ILE A 39 -1.45 -3.92 5.42
CA ILE A 39 -1.39 -2.53 4.92
C ILE A 39 -2.75 -2.16 4.31
N ASP A 40 -3.28 -1.00 4.67
CA ASP A 40 -4.64 -0.57 4.32
C ASP A 40 -4.74 -0.06 2.87
N TYR A 41 -3.76 0.74 2.45
CA TYR A 41 -3.73 1.37 1.13
C TYR A 41 -2.41 1.12 0.39
N ALA A 42 -2.49 1.16 -0.94
CA ALA A 42 -1.34 1.07 -1.81
C ALA A 42 -1.41 2.15 -2.89
N GLN A 43 -0.27 2.79 -3.15
CA GLN A 43 -0.10 3.72 -4.27
C GLN A 43 1.12 3.31 -5.09
N GLY A 44 1.00 3.31 -6.40
CA GLY A 44 2.10 3.08 -7.32
C GLY A 44 1.61 2.76 -8.72
N PHE A 45 2.52 2.53 -9.65
CA PHE A 45 2.17 2.33 -11.05
C PHE A 45 1.38 1.05 -11.33
N HIS A 46 1.44 0.06 -10.43
CA HIS A 46 0.59 -1.12 -10.56
C HIS A 46 -0.88 -0.84 -10.22
N PRO A 47 -1.21 -0.25 -9.04
CA PRO A 47 -2.57 0.22 -8.78
C PRO A 47 -3.09 1.24 -9.81
N GLY A 48 -2.24 2.16 -10.26
CA GLY A 48 -2.60 3.16 -11.26
C GLY A 48 -1.53 4.23 -11.42
N ARG A 49 -1.31 4.70 -12.65
CA ARG A 49 -0.38 5.81 -12.89
C ARG A 49 -1.01 7.14 -12.48
N PRO A 50 -0.21 8.12 -12.03
CA PRO A 50 -0.70 9.48 -11.82
C PRO A 50 -1.35 10.02 -13.09
N GLU A 51 -2.53 10.60 -12.94
CA GLU A 51 -3.29 11.21 -14.03
C GLU A 51 -4.04 12.44 -13.53
N PRO A 52 -4.44 13.36 -14.44
CA PRO A 52 -5.31 14.47 -14.08
C PRO A 52 -6.57 13.99 -13.37
N LEU A 53 -7.04 14.76 -12.38
CA LEU A 53 -8.18 14.39 -11.55
C LEU A 53 -9.45 14.11 -12.36
N GLU A 54 -9.62 14.80 -13.50
CA GLU A 54 -10.75 14.61 -14.41
C GLU A 54 -10.78 13.22 -15.05
N ARG A 55 -9.67 12.48 -15.02
CA ARG A 55 -9.52 11.13 -15.55
C ARG A 55 -9.54 10.04 -14.47
N PHE A 56 -9.32 10.42 -13.20
CA PHE A 56 -9.22 9.48 -12.09
C PHE A 56 -10.51 8.66 -11.90
N GLY A 57 -10.41 7.33 -12.00
CA GLY A 57 -11.50 6.40 -11.70
C GLY A 57 -12.60 6.27 -12.77
N ARG A 58 -12.34 6.71 -14.01
CA ARG A 58 -13.22 6.44 -15.16
C ARG A 58 -13.13 5.01 -15.67
#